data_AF-A0A2Z6R207-F1
#
_entry.id   AF-A0A2Z6R207-F1
#
_cell.length_a   1.000
_cell.length_b   1.000
_cell.length_c   1.000
_cell.angle_alpha   90.00
_cell.angle_beta   90.00
_cell.angle_gamma   90.00
#
_symmetry.space_group_name_H-M   'P 1'
#
loop_
_entity.id
_entity.type
_entity.pdbx_description
1 polymer ?
#
loop_
_entity_poly.entity_id
_entity_poly.type
_entity_poly.pdbx_seq_one_letter_code
_entity_poly.pdbx_strand_id
1 'polypeptide(L)'
;MKPITSDCETLLKQENEELCISKQVLEKKIKELLDLQEQYKSRKVAIIRSLEKSSEKVSQLSNSVTSFKTDTKKAIASAEKSIDMLENKCRHLENIISTKDRKIIAFVDMIASYTNYNDINIELEIYSNINERKLWMKRHSKSEYDLEIQKKYTFRLTSSIA
;
A
#
# COMPACT_ATOMS: atom_id res chain seq x y z
N MET A 1 -112.05 -23.95 -2.14
CA MET A 1 -110.94 -23.15 -2.72
C MET A 1 -110.17 -22.55 -1.55
N LYS A 2 -108.86 -22.82 -1.41
CA LYS A 2 -108.01 -22.11 -0.45
C LYS A 2 -107.78 -20.67 -0.96
N PRO A 3 -107.71 -19.66 -0.07
CA PRO A 3 -107.63 -18.27 -0.51
C PRO A 3 -106.19 -17.95 -0.92
N ILE A 4 -106.01 -17.59 -2.19
CA ILE A 4 -104.75 -17.20 -2.84
C ILE A 4 -104.01 -16.06 -2.08
N THR A 5 -104.75 -15.30 -1.26
CA THR A 5 -104.21 -14.22 -0.42
C THR A 5 -103.29 -14.71 0.70
N SER A 6 -103.51 -15.91 1.25
CA SER A 6 -102.67 -16.47 2.33
C SER A 6 -101.26 -16.82 1.84
N ASP A 7 -101.14 -17.38 0.63
CA ASP A 7 -99.86 -17.83 0.09
C ASP A 7 -98.96 -16.64 -0.28
N CYS A 8 -99.55 -15.55 -0.80
CA CYS A 8 -98.84 -14.29 -1.08
C CYS A 8 -98.27 -13.63 0.18
N GLU A 9 -98.99 -13.63 1.30
CA GLU A 9 -98.49 -13.05 2.56
C GLU A 9 -97.28 -13.82 3.12
N THR A 10 -97.30 -15.16 3.03
CA THR A 10 -96.16 -15.98 3.44
C THR A 10 -94.92 -15.77 2.56
N LEU A 11 -95.10 -15.68 1.25
CA LEU A 11 -94.00 -15.39 0.31
C LEU A 11 -93.36 -14.02 0.59
N LEU A 12 -94.18 -12.98 0.79
CA LEU A 12 -93.69 -11.64 1.12
C LEU A 12 -92.94 -11.60 2.45
N LYS A 13 -93.38 -12.37 3.46
CA LYS A 13 -92.66 -12.48 4.73
C LYS A 13 -91.30 -13.13 4.55
N GLN A 14 -91.22 -14.23 3.80
CA GLN A 14 -89.97 -14.92 3.54
C GLN A 14 -88.98 -14.03 2.79
N GLU A 15 -89.43 -13.35 1.73
CA GLU A 15 -88.59 -12.43 0.96
C GLU A 15 -88.06 -11.26 1.83
N ASN A 16 -88.89 -10.71 2.71
CA ASN A 16 -88.45 -9.68 3.67
C ASN A 16 -87.40 -10.19 4.65
N GLU A 17 -87.50 -11.45 5.08
CA GLU A 17 -86.56 -12.06 6.01
C GLU A 17 -85.20 -12.31 5.32
N GLU A 18 -85.21 -12.78 4.07
CA GLU A 18 -84.02 -12.92 3.22
C GLU A 18 -83.35 -11.56 2.93
N LEU A 19 -84.15 -10.51 2.69
CA LEU A 19 -83.67 -9.14 2.53
C LEU A 19 -83.05 -8.61 3.83
N CYS A 20 -83.65 -8.90 4.98
CA CYS A 20 -83.12 -8.49 6.29
C CYS A 20 -81.74 -9.12 6.55
N ILE A 21 -81.59 -10.41 6.28
CA ILE A 21 -80.31 -11.12 6.40
C ILE A 21 -79.27 -10.54 5.43
N SER A 22 -79.65 -10.34 4.16
CA SER A 22 -78.75 -9.78 3.15
C SER A 22 -78.27 -8.37 3.53
N LYS A 23 -79.16 -7.54 4.08
CA LYS A 23 -78.83 -6.20 4.58
C LYS A 23 -77.79 -6.27 5.69
N GLN A 24 -77.96 -7.14 6.69
CA GLN A 24 -76.99 -7.28 7.78
C GLN A 24 -75.62 -7.74 7.29
N VAL A 25 -75.58 -8.68 6.34
CA VAL A 25 -74.32 -9.13 5.71
C VAL A 25 -73.63 -7.99 4.97
N LEU A 26 -74.37 -7.17 4.23
CA LEU A 26 -73.83 -6.00 3.54
C LEU A 26 -73.31 -4.95 4.51
N GLU A 27 -74.05 -4.63 5.57
CA GLU A 27 -73.62 -3.69 6.61
C GLU A 27 -72.31 -4.13 7.28
N LYS A 28 -72.17 -5.43 7.56
CA LYS A 28 -70.92 -6.00 8.09
C LYS A 28 -69.76 -5.83 7.11
N LYS A 29 -69.97 -6.14 5.83
CA LYS A 29 -68.95 -5.95 4.78
C LYS A 29 -68.55 -4.48 4.62
N ILE A 30 -69.51 -3.55 4.68
CA ILE A 30 -69.23 -2.11 4.62
C ILE A 30 -68.33 -1.70 5.79
N LYS A 31 -68.62 -2.18 7.01
CA LYS A 31 -67.80 -1.89 8.19
C LYS A 31 -66.38 -2.45 8.06
N GLU A 32 -66.22 -3.67 7.58
CA GLU A 32 -64.91 -4.29 7.33
C GLU A 32 -64.10 -3.53 6.26
N LEU A 33 -64.75 -3.06 5.19
CA LEU A 33 -64.11 -2.27 4.15
C LEU A 33 -63.66 -0.90 4.65
N LEU A 34 -64.45 -0.25 5.52
CA LEU A 34 -64.07 1.02 6.13
C LEU A 34 -62.85 0.87 7.05
N ASP A 35 -62.81 -0.19 7.86
CA ASP A 35 -61.64 -0.48 8.71
C ASP A 35 -60.39 -0.75 7.85
N LEU A 36 -60.52 -1.54 6.79
CA LEU A 36 -59.43 -1.81 5.86
C LEU A 36 -58.91 -0.52 5.19
N GLN A 37 -59.81 0.39 4.81
CA GLN A 37 -59.45 1.67 4.22
C GLN A 37 -58.66 2.54 5.21
N GLU A 38 -59.09 2.58 6.47
CA GLU A 38 -58.40 3.34 7.53
C GLU A 38 -57.00 2.77 7.75
N GLN A 39 -56.87 1.45 7.89
CA GLN A 39 -55.57 0.78 8.01
C GLN A 39 -54.64 1.08 6.82
N TYR A 40 -55.16 1.05 5.59
CA TYR A 40 -54.37 1.37 4.40
C TYR A 40 -53.86 2.82 4.42
N LYS A 41 -54.70 3.78 4.82
CA LYS A 41 -54.29 5.18 4.98
C LYS A 41 -53.18 5.31 6.02
N SER A 42 -53.34 4.69 7.20
CA SER A 42 -52.33 4.74 8.26
C SER A 42 -51.00 4.13 7.81
N ARG A 43 -51.03 2.98 7.13
CA ARG A 43 -49.82 2.33 6.58
C ARG A 43 -49.16 3.18 5.50
N LYS A 44 -49.93 3.78 4.59
CA LYS A 44 -49.40 4.68 3.56
C LYS A 44 -48.65 5.86 4.17
N VAL A 45 -49.21 6.50 5.20
CA VAL A 45 -48.55 7.60 5.91
C VAL A 45 -47.26 7.14 6.59
N ALA A 46 -47.26 5.96 7.23
CA ALA A 46 -46.06 5.41 7.86
C ALA A 46 -44.94 5.14 6.84
N ILE A 47 -45.29 4.60 5.67
CA ILE A 47 -44.34 4.35 4.57
C ILE A 47 -43.75 5.67 4.06
N ILE A 48 -44.58 6.69 3.79
CA ILE A 48 -44.10 7.99 3.31
C ILE A 48 -43.11 8.60 4.31
N ARG A 49 -43.44 8.62 5.60
CA ARG A 49 -42.55 9.17 6.63
C ARG A 49 -41.22 8.40 6.72
N SER A 50 -41.27 7.07 6.57
CA SER A 50 -40.05 6.24 6.55
C SER A 50 -39.18 6.53 5.33
N LEU A 51 -39.81 6.77 4.18
CA LEU A 51 -39.14 7.10 2.92
C LEU A 51 -38.46 8.47 3.02
N GLU A 52 -39.16 9.50 3.50
CA GLU A 52 -38.61 10.83 3.74
C GLU A 52 -37.38 10.77 4.65
N LYS A 53 -37.48 10.05 5.78
CA LYS A 53 -36.36 9.86 6.72
C LYS A 53 -35.17 9.16 6.06
N SER A 54 -35.43 8.18 5.18
CA SER A 54 -34.36 7.50 4.45
C SER A 54 -33.71 8.39 3.40
N SER A 55 -34.49 9.21 2.70
CA SER A 55 -34.01 10.19 1.72
C SER A 55 -33.10 11.23 2.35
N GLU A 56 -33.46 11.73 3.53
CA GLU A 56 -32.61 12.66 4.29
C GLU A 56 -31.28 12.03 4.71
N LYS A 57 -31.31 10.78 5.21
CA LYS A 57 -30.07 10.03 5.52
C LYS A 57 -29.19 9.82 4.29
N VAL A 58 -29.78 9.48 3.13
CA VAL A 58 -29.04 9.35 1.87
C VAL A 58 -28.39 10.67 1.47
N SER A 59 -29.09 11.78 1.66
CA SER A 59 -28.58 13.12 1.37
C SER A 59 -27.41 13.50 2.30
N GLN A 60 -27.52 13.20 3.59
CA GLN A 60 -26.44 13.40 4.56
C GLN A 60 -25.21 12.55 4.21
N LEU A 61 -25.41 11.25 3.91
CA LEU A 61 -24.32 10.36 3.50
C LEU A 61 -23.65 10.84 2.20
N SER A 62 -24.43 11.30 1.23
CA SER A 62 -23.90 11.87 -0.01
C SER A 62 -22.97 13.06 0.27
N ASN A 63 -23.39 13.98 1.14
CA ASN A 63 -22.57 15.13 1.54
C ASN A 63 -21.31 14.73 2.30
N SER A 64 -21.39 13.73 3.18
CA SER A 64 -20.20 13.20 3.85
C SER A 64 -19.23 12.59 2.86
N VAL A 65 -19.71 11.81 1.88
CA VAL A 65 -18.88 11.18 0.84
C VAL A 65 -18.18 12.23 -0.02
N THR A 66 -18.84 13.33 -0.38
CA THR A 66 -18.20 14.40 -1.15
C THR A 66 -17.12 15.13 -0.35
N SER A 67 -17.35 15.39 0.93
CA SER A 67 -16.33 15.96 1.84
C SER A 67 -15.11 15.04 1.96
N PHE A 68 -15.33 13.76 2.27
CA PHE A 68 -14.24 12.78 2.35
C PHE A 68 -13.47 12.68 1.04
N LYS A 69 -14.15 12.71 -0.11
CA LYS A 69 -13.49 12.71 -1.42
C LYS A 69 -12.58 13.92 -1.61
N THR A 70 -13.00 15.11 -1.17
CA THR A 70 -12.16 16.31 -1.27
C THR A 70 -10.95 16.26 -0.34
N ASP A 71 -11.12 15.77 0.89
CA ASP A 71 -10.05 15.70 1.87
C ASP A 71 -9.01 14.66 1.48
N THR A 72 -9.44 13.48 1.04
CA THR A 72 -8.55 12.44 0.53
C THR A 72 -7.74 12.92 -0.67
N LYS A 73 -8.36 13.67 -1.61
CA LYS A 73 -7.63 14.26 -2.73
C LYS A 73 -6.54 15.24 -2.30
N LYS A 74 -6.83 16.10 -1.31
CA LYS A 74 -5.84 17.04 -0.77
C LYS A 74 -4.70 16.30 -0.07
N ALA A 75 -5.02 15.28 0.72
CA ALA A 75 -4.02 14.45 1.40
C ALA A 75 -3.10 13.72 0.39
N ILE A 76 -3.67 13.16 -0.68
CA ILE A 76 -2.91 12.53 -1.77
C ILE A 76 -1.97 13.53 -2.42
N ALA A 77 -2.46 14.70 -2.84
CA ALA A 77 -1.62 15.72 -3.49
C ALA A 77 -0.48 16.21 -2.57
N SER A 78 -0.72 16.31 -1.26
CA SER A 78 0.31 16.63 -0.27
C SER A 78 1.34 15.52 -0.12
N ALA A 79 0.91 14.25 -0.15
CA ALA A 79 1.81 13.10 -0.09
C ALA A 79 2.69 13.01 -1.35
N GLU A 80 2.10 13.19 -2.54
CA GLU A 80 2.82 13.22 -3.82
C GLU A 80 3.94 14.27 -3.82
N LYS A 81 3.65 15.49 -3.38
CA LYS A 81 4.67 16.55 -3.26
C LYS A 81 5.80 16.18 -2.30
N SER A 82 5.48 15.49 -1.21
CA SER A 82 6.47 15.05 -0.22
C SER A 82 7.34 13.93 -0.76
N ILE A 83 6.76 13.01 -1.53
CA ILE A 83 7.47 11.93 -2.22
C ILE A 83 8.44 12.50 -3.25
N ASP A 84 7.99 13.44 -4.10
CA ASP A 84 8.86 14.07 -5.11
C ASP A 84 10.07 14.77 -4.45
N MET A 85 9.86 15.47 -3.33
CA MET A 85 10.96 16.08 -2.58
C MET A 85 11.94 15.03 -2.02
N LEU A 86 11.43 13.89 -1.57
CA LEU A 86 12.24 12.80 -1.04
C LEU A 86 13.04 12.10 -2.15
N GLU A 87 12.41 11.80 -3.28
CA GLU A 87 13.08 11.22 -4.46
C GLU A 87 14.22 12.11 -4.94
N ASN A 88 14.00 13.43 -4.99
CA ASN A 88 15.05 14.38 -5.32
C ASN A 88 16.24 14.34 -4.35
N LYS A 89 15.99 14.21 -3.04
CA LYS A 89 17.05 14.04 -2.03
C LYS A 89 17.78 12.70 -2.18
N CYS A 90 17.06 11.61 -2.41
CA CYS A 90 17.64 10.29 -2.64
C CYS A 90 18.59 10.30 -3.85
N ARG A 91 18.14 10.86 -4.98
CA ARG A 91 18.95 11.00 -6.19
C ARG A 91 20.22 11.82 -5.95
N HIS A 92 20.15 12.88 -5.14
CA HIS A 92 21.34 13.66 -4.78
C HIS A 92 22.35 12.84 -3.97
N LEU A 93 21.86 12.07 -2.99
CA LEU A 93 22.72 11.19 -2.18
C LEU A 93 23.34 10.07 -3.01
N GLU A 94 22.59 9.46 -3.93
CA GLU A 94 23.12 8.46 -4.88
C GLU A 94 24.27 9.02 -5.72
N ASN A 95 24.14 10.26 -6.22
CA ASN A 95 25.20 10.93 -6.95
C ASN A 95 26.46 11.15 -6.09
N ILE A 96 26.28 11.52 -4.81
CA ILE A 96 27.40 11.69 -3.86
C ILE A 96 28.10 10.34 -3.63
N ILE A 97 27.33 9.27 -3.38
CA ILE A 97 27.86 7.92 -3.17
C ILE A 97 28.63 7.47 -4.41
N SER A 98 28.03 7.57 -5.60
CA SER A 98 28.69 7.21 -6.87
C SER A 98 30.00 7.97 -7.08
N THR A 99 30.04 9.26 -6.73
CA THR A 99 31.27 10.05 -6.81
C THR A 99 32.34 9.58 -5.83
N LYS A 100 31.95 9.22 -4.60
CA LYS A 100 32.86 8.68 -3.58
C LYS A 100 33.38 7.31 -3.98
N ASP A 101 32.53 6.43 -4.51
CA ASP A 101 32.92 5.10 -4.97
C ASP A 101 33.97 5.18 -6.07
N ARG A 102 33.79 6.07 -7.05
CA ARG A 102 34.81 6.32 -8.10
C ARG A 102 36.15 6.78 -7.52
N LYS A 103 36.13 7.64 -6.50
CA LYS A 103 37.37 8.09 -5.83
C LYS A 103 38.04 6.96 -5.07
N ILE A 104 37.27 6.12 -4.38
CA ILE A 104 37.79 4.94 -3.70
C ILE A 104 38.45 4.00 -4.70
N ILE A 105 37.78 3.69 -5.81
CA ILE A 105 38.34 2.85 -6.89
C ILE A 105 39.66 3.46 -7.39
N ALA A 106 39.70 4.76 -7.70
CA ALA A 106 40.92 5.42 -8.14
C ALA A 106 42.07 5.35 -7.11
N PHE A 107 41.76 5.47 -5.81
CA PHE A 107 42.76 5.30 -4.76
C PHE A 107 43.23 3.85 -4.63
N VAL A 108 42.34 2.88 -4.75
CA VAL A 108 42.70 1.45 -4.74
C VAL A 108 43.62 1.13 -5.91
N ASP A 109 43.31 1.61 -7.12
CA ASP A 109 44.13 1.43 -8.31
C ASP A 109 45.51 2.08 -8.13
N MET A 110 45.56 3.28 -7.55
CA MET A 110 46.80 3.97 -7.23
C MET A 110 47.64 3.17 -6.22
N ILE A 111 47.05 2.70 -5.12
CA ILE A 111 47.75 1.87 -4.11
C ILE A 111 48.26 0.60 -4.75
N ALA A 112 47.45 -0.10 -5.55
CA ALA A 112 47.85 -1.30 -6.26
C ALA A 112 49.09 -1.05 -7.15
N SER A 113 49.15 0.12 -7.81
CA SER A 113 50.31 0.52 -8.62
C SER A 113 51.58 0.73 -7.77
N TYR A 114 51.45 1.25 -6.54
CA TYR A 114 52.58 1.45 -5.62
C TYR A 114 52.99 0.19 -4.88
N THR A 115 52.07 -0.73 -4.60
CA THR A 115 52.41 -2.04 -4.02
C THR A 115 53.13 -2.95 -5.02
N ASN A 116 53.00 -2.68 -6.33
CA ASN A 116 53.87 -3.26 -7.35
C ASN A 116 55.26 -2.59 -7.41
N TYR A 117 55.47 -1.47 -6.70
CA TYR A 117 56.79 -0.94 -6.36
C TYR A 117 57.26 -1.59 -5.06
N ASN A 118 57.76 -2.83 -5.18
CA ASN A 118 59.09 -3.19 -4.70
C ASN A 118 59.68 -2.21 -3.67
N ASP A 119 59.43 -2.46 -2.38
CA ASP A 119 60.09 -1.75 -1.30
C ASP A 119 61.59 -1.73 -1.60
N ILE A 120 62.18 -0.54 -1.74
CA ILE A 120 63.58 -0.37 -2.18
C ILE A 120 64.57 -1.03 -1.22
N ASN A 121 64.09 -1.34 -0.01
CA ASN A 121 64.83 -2.04 1.02
C ASN A 121 64.61 -3.55 1.00
N ILE A 122 63.67 -4.08 0.20
CA ILE A 122 63.44 -5.51 0.00
C ILE A 122 64.08 -5.96 -1.31
N GLU A 123 64.86 -7.02 -1.24
CA GLU A 123 65.48 -7.60 -2.42
C GLU A 123 64.44 -8.24 -3.34
N LEU A 124 64.53 -7.89 -4.63
CA LEU A 124 63.59 -8.31 -5.66
C LEU A 124 63.81 -9.74 -6.08
N GLU A 125 62.72 -10.40 -6.45
CA GLU A 125 62.77 -11.75 -7.01
C GLU A 125 63.37 -11.76 -8.43
N ILE A 126 63.04 -10.72 -9.21
CA ILE A 126 63.51 -10.53 -10.56
C ILE A 126 64.03 -9.10 -10.66
N TYR A 127 65.32 -8.95 -10.93
CA TYR A 127 65.91 -7.62 -11.15
C TYR A 127 65.52 -7.11 -12.54
N SER A 128 65.14 -5.84 -12.61
CA SER A 128 64.71 -5.22 -13.87
C SER A 128 65.90 -4.91 -14.78
N ASN A 129 67.11 -4.76 -14.22
CA ASN A 129 68.34 -4.53 -15.00
C ASN A 129 69.61 -5.05 -14.27
N ILE A 130 70.72 -5.15 -15.02
CA ILE A 130 71.99 -5.69 -14.49
C ILE A 130 72.65 -4.79 -13.44
N ASN A 131 72.42 -3.49 -13.49
CA ASN A 131 72.99 -2.53 -12.54
C ASN A 131 72.33 -2.68 -11.16
N GLU A 132 71.02 -2.90 -11.14
CA GLU A 132 70.22 -3.19 -9.96
C GLU A 132 70.67 -4.49 -9.29
N ARG A 133 70.87 -5.56 -10.07
CA ARG A 133 71.45 -6.82 -9.57
C ARG A 133 72.83 -6.62 -8.94
N LYS A 134 73.72 -5.86 -9.60
CA LYS A 134 75.07 -5.55 -9.06
C LYS A 134 75.00 -4.74 -7.77
N LEU A 135 74.04 -3.83 -7.66
CA LEU A 135 73.83 -3.03 -6.45
C LEU A 135 73.40 -3.91 -5.27
N TRP A 136 72.47 -4.84 -5.48
CA TRP A 136 72.03 -5.80 -4.46
C TRP A 136 73.13 -6.78 -4.04
N MET A 137 73.93 -7.30 -4.99
CA MET A 137 75.13 -8.10 -4.68
C MET A 137 76.11 -7.34 -3.77
N LYS A 138 76.35 -6.04 -4.06
CA LYS A 138 77.23 -5.21 -3.22
C LYS A 138 76.67 -4.96 -1.83
N ARG A 139 75.34 -4.88 -1.69
CA ARG A 139 74.68 -4.75 -0.38
C ARG A 139 74.76 -6.06 0.41
N HIS A 140 74.60 -7.21 -0.24
CA HIS A 140 74.81 -8.54 0.35
C HIS A 140 76.23 -8.70 0.90
N SER A 141 77.26 -8.42 0.09
CA SER A 141 78.65 -8.52 0.58
C SER A 141 78.97 -7.54 1.72
N LYS A 142 78.22 -6.44 1.83
CA LYS A 142 78.36 -5.47 2.93
C LYS A 142 77.62 -5.90 4.19
N SER A 143 76.45 -6.53 4.06
CA SER A 143 75.67 -6.98 5.22
C SER A 143 76.36 -8.11 5.99
N GLU A 144 77.27 -8.85 5.35
CA GLU A 144 78.13 -9.84 6.02
C GLU A 144 78.96 -9.24 7.17
N TYR A 145 79.35 -7.96 7.07
CA TYR A 145 80.26 -7.31 8.02
C TYR A 145 79.66 -6.05 8.66
N ASP A 146 78.48 -5.60 8.24
CA ASP A 146 77.81 -4.38 8.71
C ASP A 146 76.34 -4.67 9.14
N LEU A 147 76.14 -4.72 10.46
CA LEU A 147 74.84 -4.95 11.11
C LEU A 147 73.80 -3.86 10.80
N GLU A 148 74.22 -2.63 10.51
CA GLU A 148 73.27 -1.56 10.16
C GLU A 148 72.70 -1.77 8.75
N ILE A 149 73.47 -2.37 7.84
CA ILE A 149 72.98 -2.78 6.52
C ILE A 149 72.01 -3.95 6.63
N GLN A 150 72.25 -4.90 7.55
CA GLN A 150 71.35 -6.03 7.80
C GLN A 150 69.99 -5.60 8.38
N LYS A 151 69.97 -4.56 9.23
CA LYS A 151 68.71 -3.98 9.73
C LYS A 151 67.97 -3.17 8.68
N LYS A 152 68.70 -2.55 7.75
CA LYS A 152 68.16 -1.62 6.76
C LYS A 152 67.56 -2.33 5.54
N TYR A 153 68.05 -3.50 5.17
CA TYR A 153 67.66 -4.21 3.96
C TYR A 153 67.19 -5.64 4.27
N THR A 154 66.06 -6.03 3.67
CA THR A 154 65.54 -7.39 3.70
C THR A 154 66.07 -8.14 2.48
N PHE A 155 67.07 -8.97 2.69
CA PHE A 155 67.66 -9.82 1.66
C PHE A 155 66.87 -11.12 1.49
N ARG A 156 66.79 -11.64 0.27
CA ARG A 156 66.24 -12.98 0.04
C ARG A 156 67.32 -14.00 0.40
N LEU A 157 66.99 -14.95 1.26
CA LEU A 157 67.83 -16.12 1.50
C LEU A 157 67.85 -16.92 0.20
N THR A 158 69.00 -16.95 -0.48
CA THR A 158 69.23 -17.92 -1.54
C THR A 158 69.20 -19.29 -0.89
N SER A 159 68.08 -20.00 -1.02
CA SER A 159 68.05 -21.44 -0.83
C SER A 159 69.17 -21.99 -1.70
N SER A 160 70.21 -22.51 -1.05
CA SER A 160 71.27 -23.27 -1.68
C SER A 160 70.60 -24.38 -2.48
N ILE A 161 70.46 -24.17 -3.79
CA ILE A 161 70.27 -25.26 -4.72
C ILE A 161 71.63 -25.93 -4.75
N ALA A 162 71.68 -27.09 -4.08
CA ALA A 162 72.80 -28.01 -4.05
C ALA A 162 73.21 -28.45 -5.47
#